data_AF-A0A1S4C0S8-F1
#
_entry.id   AF-A0A1S4C0S8-F1
#
_cell.length_a   1.000
_cell.length_b   1.000
_cell.length_c   1.000
_cell.angle_alpha   90.00
_cell.angle_beta   90.00
_cell.angle_gamma   90.00
#
_symmetry.space_group_name_H-M   'P 1'
#
loop_
_entity.id
_entity.type
_entity.pdbx_description
1 polymer ?
#
loop_
_entity_poly.entity_id
_entity_poly.type
_entity_poly.pdbx_seq_one_letter_code
_entity_poly.pdbx_strand_id
1 'polypeptide(L)'
;MAKSYTHTEFDSLIEKVEKVDLRVKEYLELTGYEKWARLYAPVNRGWTMTSNIAESINAALVSARELLIYDFLKEVRKMFGRWNCSNRKESLHTYTTLGKKYQEILTLNEAMST
;
A
#
# COMPACT_ATOMS: atom_id res chain seq x y z
N MET A 1 6.93 -10.93 5.86
CA MET A 1 7.70 -9.79 5.31
C MET A 1 7.07 -8.53 5.84
N ALA A 2 7.74 -7.79 6.73
CA ALA A 2 7.10 -6.70 7.48
C ALA A 2 6.54 -5.65 6.51
N LYS A 3 5.21 -5.54 6.50
CA LYS A 3 4.44 -4.63 5.63
C LYS A 3 4.43 -3.20 6.17
N SER A 4 5.20 -2.89 7.21
CA SER A 4 5.21 -1.57 7.84
C SER A 4 5.76 -0.53 6.87
N TYR A 5 5.02 0.57 6.77
CA TYR A 5 5.39 1.73 5.96
C TYR A 5 5.90 2.89 6.82
N THR A 6 5.72 2.80 8.14
CA THR A 6 6.14 3.80 9.12
C THR A 6 7.18 3.22 10.06
N HIS A 7 8.00 4.11 10.63
CA HIS A 7 8.94 3.74 11.70
C HIS A 7 8.20 3.23 12.93
N THR A 8 7.11 3.88 13.34
CA THR A 8 6.34 3.50 14.53
C THR A 8 5.76 2.08 14.45
N GLU A 9 5.21 1.69 13.29
CA GLU A 9 4.73 0.33 13.07
C GLU A 9 5.86 -0.68 13.07
N PHE A 10 7.00 -0.33 12.45
CA PHE A 10 8.18 -1.20 12.42
C PHE A 10 8.72 -1.43 13.83
N ASP A 11 8.91 -0.37 14.61
CA ASP A 11 9.44 -0.45 15.97
C ASP A 11 8.51 -1.26 16.87
N SER A 12 7.19 -1.05 16.77
CA SER A 12 6.19 -1.85 17.49
C SER A 12 6.26 -3.35 17.12
N LEU A 13 6.53 -3.68 15.86
CA LEU A 13 6.70 -5.07 15.42
C LEU A 13 8.00 -5.68 15.94
N ILE A 14 9.11 -4.94 15.92
CA ILE A 14 10.39 -5.39 16.47
C ILE A 14 10.29 -5.62 17.98
N GLU A 15 9.62 -4.72 18.71
CA GLU A 15 9.38 -4.87 20.14
C GLU A 15 8.56 -6.14 20.45
N LYS A 16 7.56 -6.46 19.62
CA LYS A 16 6.80 -7.72 19.74
C LYS A 16 7.68 -8.94 19.48
N VAL A 17 8.56 -8.89 18.49
CA VAL A 17 9.50 -10.00 18.19
C VAL A 17 10.47 -10.20 19.35
N GLU A 18 11.02 -9.11 19.89
CA GLU A 18 11.93 -9.14 21.05
C GLU A 18 11.29 -9.77 22.28
N LYS A 19 10.02 -9.45 22.55
CA LYS A 19 9.24 -10.06 23.64
C LYS A 19 9.01 -11.56 23.45
N VAL A 20 9.02 -12.06 22.21
CA VAL A 20 8.87 -13.48 21.90
C VAL A 20 10.22 -14.20 22.00
N ASP A 21 11.24 -13.70 21.32
CA ASP A 21 12.61 -14.23 21.38
C ASP A 21 13.62 -13.18 20.91
N LEU A 22 14.52 -12.78 21.81
CA LEU A 22 15.58 -11.82 21.53
C LEU A 22 16.51 -12.28 20.39
N ARG A 23 16.78 -13.58 20.28
CA ARG A 23 17.68 -14.15 19.25
C ARG A 23 17.11 -13.97 17.85
N VAL A 24 15.77 -13.96 17.73
CA VAL A 24 15.09 -13.71 16.46
C VAL A 24 15.25 -12.25 16.05
N LYS A 25 15.14 -11.30 16.99
CA LYS A 25 15.42 -9.89 16.74
C LYS A 25 16.87 -9.70 16.27
N GLU A 26 17.84 -10.26 16.99
CA GLU A 26 19.26 -10.16 16.64
C GLU A 26 19.55 -10.75 15.24
N TYR A 27 18.97 -11.91 14.94
CA TYR A 27 19.10 -12.52 13.61
C TYR A 27 18.52 -11.64 12.50
N LEU A 28 17.34 -11.05 12.73
CA LEU A 28 16.68 -10.16 11.78
C LEU A 28 17.48 -8.88 11.52
N GLU A 29 18.13 -8.35 12.56
CA GLU A 29 19.04 -7.21 12.47
C GLU A 29 20.32 -7.57 11.69
N LEU A 30 20.97 -8.69 12.03
CA LEU A 30 22.14 -9.20 11.31
C LEU A 30 21.87 -9.50 9.84
N THR A 31 20.65 -9.94 9.52
CA THR A 31 20.22 -10.18 8.14
C THR A 31 20.19 -8.88 7.34
N GLY A 32 20.01 -7.73 7.99
CA GLY A 32 19.90 -6.40 7.37
C GLY A 32 18.45 -6.08 7.01
N TYR A 33 17.89 -5.04 7.62
CA TYR A 33 16.49 -4.63 7.44
C TYR A 33 16.15 -4.28 5.99
N GLU A 34 17.10 -3.74 5.23
CA GLU A 34 16.95 -3.44 3.80
C GLU A 34 16.62 -4.67 2.95
N LYS A 35 16.94 -5.87 3.43
CA LYS A 35 16.67 -7.14 2.73
C LYS A 35 15.25 -7.65 2.91
N TRP A 36 14.53 -7.23 3.97
CA TRP A 36 13.25 -7.84 4.31
C TRP A 36 12.18 -6.89 4.84
N ALA A 37 12.56 -5.73 5.37
CA ALA A 37 11.66 -4.70 5.86
C ALA A 37 11.40 -3.67 4.75
N ARG A 38 10.11 -3.47 4.42
CA ARG A 38 9.70 -2.58 3.32
C ARG A 38 10.12 -1.12 3.57
N LEU A 39 10.13 -0.70 4.83
CA LEU A 39 10.58 0.61 5.28
C LEU A 39 12.03 0.94 4.84
N TYR A 40 12.91 -0.08 4.83
CA TYR A 40 14.33 0.06 4.53
C TYR A 40 14.70 -0.42 3.12
N ALA A 41 13.74 -0.93 2.33
CA ALA A 41 14.04 -1.55 1.04
C ALA A 41 14.55 -0.51 0.01
N PRO A 42 15.73 -0.73 -0.61
CA PRO A 42 16.34 0.23 -1.53
C PRO A 42 15.56 0.32 -2.85
N VAL A 43 14.97 -0.79 -3.29
CA VAL A 43 14.09 -0.87 -4.46
C VAL A 43 12.65 -1.07 -3.99
N ASN A 44 11.69 -0.54 -4.74
CA ASN A 44 10.28 -0.84 -4.51
C ASN A 44 10.07 -2.36 -4.71
N ARG A 45 10.07 -3.14 -3.62
CA ARG A 45 9.63 -4.54 -3.63
C ARG A 45 8.11 -4.60 -3.66
N GLY A 46 7.57 -3.84 -4.60
CA GLY A 46 6.17 -3.69 -4.87
C GLY A 46 5.71 -4.87 -5.70
N TRP A 47 4.96 -5.74 -5.02
CA TRP A 47 3.92 -6.58 -5.59
C TRP A 47 4.41 -7.89 -6.21
N THR A 48 4.40 -8.94 -5.39
CA THR A 48 3.85 -10.20 -5.85
C THR A 48 2.50 -9.87 -6.47
N MET A 49 2.37 -10.04 -7.79
CA MET A 49 1.11 -9.91 -8.52
C MET A 49 0.07 -10.80 -7.85
N THR A 50 -0.71 -10.27 -6.91
CA THR A 50 -1.91 -10.94 -6.47
C THR A 50 -2.97 -10.59 -7.50
N SER A 51 -3.45 -11.60 -8.23
CA SER A 51 -4.59 -11.57 -9.16
C SER A 51 -5.84 -10.88 -8.58
N ASN A 52 -5.87 -10.68 -7.26
CA ASN A 52 -6.91 -10.03 -6.48
C ASN A 52 -7.40 -8.66 -7.01
N ILE A 53 -6.57 -7.84 -7.67
CA ILE A 53 -7.07 -6.55 -8.19
C ILE A 53 -7.98 -6.77 -9.40
N ALA A 54 -7.55 -7.59 -10.35
CA ALA A 54 -8.38 -7.94 -11.50
C ALA A 54 -9.64 -8.69 -11.05
N GLU A 55 -9.50 -9.63 -10.11
CA GLU A 55 -10.61 -10.38 -9.52
C GLU A 55 -11.61 -9.45 -8.80
N SER A 56 -11.14 -8.52 -7.96
CA SER A 56 -11.97 -7.57 -7.23
C SER A 56 -12.72 -6.61 -8.16
N ILE A 57 -12.04 -6.08 -9.19
CA ILE A 57 -12.67 -5.25 -10.22
C ILE A 57 -13.73 -6.06 -10.98
N ASN A 58 -13.42 -7.31 -11.35
CA ASN A 58 -14.35 -8.18 -12.05
C ASN A 58 -15.57 -8.54 -11.20
N ALA A 59 -15.38 -8.78 -9.90
CA ALA A 59 -16.46 -9.03 -8.96
C ALA A 59 -17.35 -7.79 -8.77
N ALA A 60 -16.76 -6.61 -8.61
CA ALA A 60 -17.49 -5.35 -8.45
C ALA A 60 -18.31 -4.97 -9.69
N LEU A 61 -17.89 -5.41 -10.87
CA LEU A 61 -18.54 -5.12 -12.15
C LEU A 61 -19.40 -6.26 -12.69
N VAL A 62 -19.59 -7.34 -11.92
CA VAL A 62 -20.25 -8.57 -12.41
C VAL A 62 -21.62 -8.28 -13.03
N SER A 63 -22.46 -7.48 -12.38
CA SER A 63 -23.79 -7.11 -12.88
C SER A 63 -23.75 -6.11 -14.02
N ALA A 64 -22.73 -5.25 -14.08
CA ALA A 64 -22.60 -4.26 -15.14
C ALA A 64 -22.19 -4.88 -16.49
N ARG A 65 -21.63 -6.10 -16.48
CA ARG A 65 -21.23 -6.82 -17.70
C ARG A 65 -22.38 -7.22 -18.62
N GLU A 66 -23.60 -7.28 -18.09
CA GLU A 66 -24.81 -7.58 -18.88
C GLU A 66 -25.30 -6.36 -19.68
N LEU A 67 -24.74 -5.18 -19.41
CA LEU A 67 -25.08 -3.93 -20.09
C LEU A 67 -24.40 -3.84 -21.46
N LEU A 68 -24.96 -2.98 -22.33
CA LEU A 68 -24.27 -2.57 -23.55
C LEU A 68 -22.93 -1.91 -23.22
N ILE A 69 -21.97 -1.97 -24.16
CA ILE A 69 -20.59 -1.49 -23.97
C ILE A 69 -20.55 -0.05 -23.43
N TYR A 70 -21.41 0.83 -23.96
CA TYR A 70 -21.48 2.23 -23.52
C TYR A 70 -21.87 2.35 -22.04
N ASP A 71 -22.92 1.65 -21.62
CA ASP A 71 -23.43 1.68 -20.26
C ASP A 71 -22.48 0.99 -19.27
N PHE A 72 -21.84 -0.10 -19.70
CA PHE A 72 -20.76 -0.73 -18.94
C PHE A 72 -19.61 0.25 -18.66
N LEU A 73 -19.11 0.95 -19.69
CA LEU A 73 -18.04 1.94 -19.53
C LEU A 73 -18.44 3.10 -18.60
N LYS A 74 -19.72 3.49 -18.64
CA LYS A 74 -20.27 4.50 -17.73
C LYS A 74 -20.24 4.03 -16.27
N GLU A 75 -20.60 2.77 -15.99
CA GLU A 75 -20.51 2.19 -14.65
C GLU A 75 -19.06 2.05 -14.16
N VAL A 76 -18.14 1.62 -15.03
CA VAL A 76 -16.70 1.60 -14.74
C VAL A 76 -16.19 2.98 -14.33
N ARG A 77 -16.52 4.02 -15.11
CA ARG A 77 -16.13 5.40 -14.81
C ARG A 77 -16.68 5.87 -13.46
N LYS A 78 -17.95 5.57 -13.16
CA LYS A 78 -18.57 5.91 -11.86
C LYS A 78 -17.87 5.19 -10.70
N MET A 79 -17.54 3.91 -10.86
CA MET A 79 -16.84 3.13 -9.84
C MET A 79 -15.47 3.74 -9.50
N PHE A 80 -14.63 3.99 -10.51
CA PHE A 80 -13.33 4.62 -10.29
C PHE A 80 -13.44 6.05 -9.78
N GLY A 81 -14.44 6.81 -10.24
CA GLY A 81 -14.71 8.16 -9.73
C GLY A 81 -15.00 8.15 -8.22
N ARG A 82 -15.92 7.28 -7.77
CA ARG A 82 -16.24 7.12 -6.34
C ARG A 82 -15.02 6.70 -5.53
N TRP A 83 -14.30 5.68 -6.01
CA TRP A 83 -13.11 5.19 -5.33
C TRP A 83 -12.04 6.28 -5.17
N ASN A 84 -11.77 7.04 -6.23
CA ASN A 84 -10.80 8.14 -6.19
C ASN A 84 -11.23 9.25 -5.23
N CYS A 85 -12.52 9.64 -5.23
CA CYS A 85 -13.06 10.62 -4.29
C CYS A 85 -12.92 10.16 -2.84
N SER A 86 -13.28 8.91 -2.54
CA SER A 86 -13.14 8.36 -1.19
C SER A 86 -11.67 8.29 -0.77
N ASN A 87 -10.79 7.75 -1.63
CA ASN A 87 -9.37 7.62 -1.33
C ASN A 87 -8.71 8.99 -1.09
N ARG A 88 -9.07 10.01 -1.87
CA ARG A 88 -8.59 11.39 -1.65
C ARG A 88 -9.07 11.94 -0.31
N LYS A 89 -10.33 11.70 0.07
CA LYS A 89 -10.84 12.13 1.38
C LYS A 89 -10.08 11.45 2.52
N GLU A 90 -9.91 10.14 2.47
CA GLU A 90 -9.15 9.40 3.49
C GLU A 90 -7.70 9.90 3.58
N SER A 91 -7.05 10.13 2.43
CA SER A 91 -5.69 10.68 2.38
C SER A 91 -5.58 12.04 3.05
N LEU A 92 -6.57 12.93 2.87
CA LEU A 92 -6.56 14.26 3.50
C LEU A 92 -6.67 14.21 5.03
N HIS A 93 -7.26 13.15 5.57
CA HIS A 93 -7.42 12.95 7.03
C HIS A 93 -6.33 12.06 7.61
N THR A 94 -5.38 11.59 6.77
CA THR A 94 -4.27 10.75 7.18
C THR A 94 -3.02 11.62 7.36
N TYR A 95 -2.56 11.78 8.59
CA TYR A 95 -1.34 12.54 8.92
C TYR A 95 -0.12 11.63 9.14
N THR A 96 -0.21 10.38 8.70
CA THR A 96 0.81 9.36 8.93
C THR A 96 2.08 9.71 8.17
N THR A 97 3.17 9.99 8.91
CA THR A 97 4.49 10.18 8.33
C THR A 97 5.03 8.84 7.82
N LEU A 98 5.26 8.75 6.52
CA LEU A 98 5.84 7.57 5.90
C LEU A 98 7.36 7.54 6.13
N GLY A 99 7.98 6.37 5.92
CA GLY A 99 9.44 6.30 5.83
C GLY A 99 9.99 7.28 4.79
N LYS A 100 11.16 7.87 5.07
CA LYS A 100 11.79 8.96 4.30
C LYS A 100 11.63 8.81 2.78
N LYS A 101 11.97 7.65 2.23
CA LYS A 101 11.87 7.35 0.80
C LYS A 101 10.45 7.52 0.25
N TYR A 102 9.44 6.99 0.93
CA TYR A 102 8.05 7.08 0.48
C TYR A 102 7.48 8.48 0.68
N GLN A 103 7.93 9.18 1.72
CA GLN A 103 7.59 10.59 1.93
C GLN A 103 8.12 11.47 0.80
N GLU A 104 9.37 11.26 0.37
CA GLU A 104 9.97 11.98 -0.77
C GLU A 104 9.19 11.72 -2.08
N ILE A 105 8.80 10.47 -2.33
CA ILE A 105 7.97 10.12 -3.50
C ILE A 105 6.60 10.81 -3.44
N LEU A 106 5.97 10.84 -2.25
CA LEU A 106 4.68 11.51 -2.07
C LEU A 106 4.78 12.99 -2.39
N THR A 107 5.75 13.70 -1.81
CA THR A 107 5.96 15.14 -2.05
C THR A 107 6.27 15.45 -3.53
N LEU A 108 7.05 14.60 -4.20
CA LEU A 108 7.31 14.77 -5.64
C LEU A 108 6.05 14.59 -6.48
N ASN A 109 5.22 13.59 -6.18
CA ASN A 109 3.96 13.37 -6.89
C ASN A 109 2.95 14.50 -6.65
N GLU A 110 2.90 15.05 -5.44
CA GLU A 110 2.07 16.22 -5.11
C GLU A 110 2.50 17.43 -5.95
N ALA A 111 3.80 17.71 -6.02
CA ALA A 111 4.33 18.82 -6.82
C ALA A 111 4.04 18.67 -8.33
N MET A 112 4.06 17.45 -8.87
CA MET A 112 3.72 17.18 -10.27
C MET A 112 2.21 17.19 -10.57
N SER A 113 1.37 17.11 -9.53
CA SER A 113 -0.10 17.08 -9.68
C SER A 113 -0.73 18.48 -9.61
N THR A 114 0.07 19.51 -9.35
CA THR A 114 -0.26 20.95 -9.43
C THR A 114 0.19 21.54 -10.76
#